data_AF-A0AAX0AU14-F1
#
_entry.id   AF-A0AAX0AU14-F1
#
_cell.length_a   1.000
_cell.length_b   1.000
_cell.length_c   1.000
_cell.angle_alpha   90.00
_cell.angle_beta   90.00
_cell.angle_gamma   90.00
#
_symmetry.space_group_name_H-M   'P 1'
#
loop_
_entity.id
_entity.type
_entity.pdbx_description
1 polymer ?
#
loop_
_entity_poly.entity_id
_entity_poly.type
_entity_poly.pdbx_seq_one_letter_code
_entity_poly.pdbx_strand_id
1 'polypeptide(L)'
;MVSLDKVRVQLLDENTGAVLKKVNVLTSADAVTFADGQTFQQKLDSGLLKGSQGGQGIQGPQGAAGIRGSQWYSGTAITGTSTSATVFTGSGITSALVNGQYFNTSTGNVYVCMVSGNASAAKWVYSICLKVDTGATGTAGPTGATGPQGPAGASIKVGTDYASGTQVKLFLKTI
;
A
#
# COMPACT_ATOMS: atom_id res chain seq x y z
N MET A 1 -41.02 -54.04 -29.34
CA MET A 1 -39.75 -54.50 -28.75
C MET A 1 -39.02 -55.28 -29.82
N VAL A 2 -37.81 -54.86 -30.20
CA VAL A 2 -36.96 -55.69 -31.07
C VAL A 2 -36.54 -56.90 -30.23
N SER A 3 -36.80 -58.12 -30.69
CA SER A 3 -36.31 -59.32 -30.02
C SER A 3 -34.79 -59.32 -30.14
N LEU A 4 -34.07 -59.30 -29.01
CA LEU A 4 -32.62 -59.48 -29.04
C LEU A 4 -32.31 -60.97 -29.09
N ASP A 5 -31.81 -61.43 -30.23
CA ASP A 5 -31.29 -62.78 -30.35
C ASP A 5 -29.97 -62.90 -29.58
N LYS A 6 -29.84 -63.95 -28.76
CA LYS A 6 -28.63 -64.24 -27.99
C LYS A 6 -28.01 -65.54 -28.49
N VAL A 7 -26.80 -65.45 -29.02
CA VAL A 7 -25.97 -66.62 -29.32
C VAL A 7 -25.52 -67.25 -28.01
N ARG A 8 -25.74 -68.56 -27.85
CA ARG A 8 -25.33 -69.35 -26.67
C ARG A 8 -24.66 -70.63 -27.14
N VAL A 9 -23.51 -70.98 -26.55
CA VAL A 9 -22.82 -72.25 -26.81
C VAL A 9 -23.18 -73.25 -25.72
N GLN A 10 -23.62 -74.43 -26.13
CA GLN A 10 -24.09 -75.49 -25.23
C GLN A 10 -23.46 -76.82 -25.66
N LEU A 11 -23.10 -77.64 -24.68
CA LEU A 11 -22.81 -79.05 -24.89
C LEU A 11 -24.13 -79.81 -24.84
N LEU A 12 -24.40 -80.58 -25.88
CA LEU A 12 -25.63 -81.36 -26.04
C LEU A 12 -25.29 -82.84 -25.95
N ASP A 13 -26.23 -83.62 -25.44
CA ASP A 13 -26.23 -85.07 -25.54
C ASP A 13 -26.58 -85.46 -26.98
N GLU A 14 -25.71 -86.22 -27.64
CA GLU A 14 -25.84 -86.53 -29.07
C GLU A 14 -27.04 -87.43 -29.39
N ASN A 15 -27.43 -88.29 -28.44
CA ASN A 15 -28.49 -89.28 -28.66
C ASN A 15 -29.88 -88.71 -28.34
N THR A 16 -29.96 -87.80 -27.36
CA THR A 16 -31.24 -87.26 -26.85
C THR A 16 -31.47 -85.80 -27.20
N GLY A 17 -30.43 -85.07 -27.64
CA GLY A 17 -30.49 -83.63 -27.90
C GLY A 17 -30.64 -82.78 -26.63
N ALA A 18 -30.55 -83.37 -25.44
CA ALA A 18 -30.67 -82.65 -24.18
C ALA A 18 -29.44 -81.76 -23.92
N VAL A 19 -29.64 -80.57 -23.35
CA VAL A 19 -28.53 -79.69 -22.96
C VAL A 19 -27.84 -80.26 -21.72
N LEU A 20 -26.59 -80.69 -21.89
CA LEU A 20 -25.75 -81.19 -20.80
C LEU A 20 -25.08 -80.06 -20.02
N LYS A 21 -24.58 -79.04 -20.71
CA LYS A 21 -23.85 -77.93 -20.08
C LYS A 21 -23.92 -76.65 -20.90
N LYS A 22 -23.99 -75.50 -20.23
CA LYS A 22 -23.76 -74.19 -20.86
C LYS A 22 -22.26 -73.88 -20.82
N VAL A 23 -21.69 -73.53 -21.96
CA VAL A 23 -20.26 -73.26 -22.09
C VAL A 23 -20.05 -71.76 -22.07
N ASN A 24 -19.24 -71.27 -21.13
CA ASN A 24 -18.71 -69.91 -21.19
C ASN A 24 -17.59 -69.90 -22.23
N VAL A 25 -17.79 -69.20 -23.34
CA VAL A 25 -16.73 -69.03 -24.33
C VAL A 25 -15.73 -68.03 -23.76
N LEU A 26 -14.50 -68.49 -23.52
CA LEU A 26 -13.39 -67.57 -23.31
C LEU A 26 -13.01 -67.01 -24.68
N THR A 27 -13.05 -65.69 -24.81
CA THR A 27 -12.68 -64.98 -26.04
C THR A 27 -11.69 -63.88 -25.69
N SER A 28 -10.82 -63.51 -26.63
CA SER A 28 -9.95 -62.34 -26.51
C SER A 28 -10.61 -61.12 -27.16
N ALA A 29 -10.21 -59.93 -26.74
CA ALA A 29 -10.67 -58.68 -27.38
C ALA A 29 -10.31 -58.61 -28.88
N ASP A 30 -9.26 -59.34 -29.31
CA ASP A 30 -8.85 -59.44 -30.71
C ASP A 30 -9.78 -60.32 -31.56
N ALA A 31 -10.52 -61.24 -30.94
CA ALA A 31 -11.40 -62.19 -31.62
C ALA A 31 -12.84 -61.68 -31.79
N VAL A 32 -13.18 -60.51 -31.22
CA VAL A 32 -14.51 -59.89 -31.32
C VAL A 32 -14.44 -58.76 -32.34
N THR A 33 -15.07 -58.92 -33.49
CA THR A 33 -15.12 -57.91 -34.56
C THR A 33 -16.48 -57.20 -34.61
N PHE A 34 -16.45 -55.92 -34.96
CA PHE A 34 -17.63 -55.13 -35.26
C PHE A 34 -17.92 -55.16 -36.77
N ALA A 35 -19.10 -54.68 -37.18
CA ALA A 35 -19.54 -54.67 -38.58
C ALA A 35 -18.63 -53.85 -39.53
N ASP A 36 -17.82 -52.94 -38.98
CA ASP A 36 -16.81 -52.17 -39.71
C ASP A 36 -15.46 -52.90 -39.84
N GLY A 37 -15.38 -54.17 -39.43
CA GLY A 37 -14.19 -55.01 -39.53
C GLY A 37 -13.13 -54.77 -38.46
N GLN A 38 -13.31 -53.79 -37.57
CA GLN A 38 -12.38 -53.55 -36.47
C GLN A 38 -12.65 -54.48 -35.28
N THR A 39 -11.60 -54.88 -34.56
CA THR A 39 -11.71 -55.67 -33.33
C THR A 39 -12.10 -54.82 -32.13
N PHE A 40 -12.55 -55.47 -31.05
CA PHE A 40 -12.80 -54.81 -29.77
C PHE A 40 -11.55 -54.12 -29.24
N GLN A 41 -10.39 -54.79 -29.33
CA GLN A 41 -9.12 -54.22 -28.91
C GLN A 41 -8.77 -52.95 -29.70
N GLN A 42 -8.91 -52.97 -31.03
CA GLN A 42 -8.65 -51.81 -31.90
C GLN A 42 -9.54 -50.60 -31.56
N LYS A 43 -10.82 -50.83 -31.23
CA LYS A 43 -11.73 -49.75 -30.82
C LYS A 43 -11.48 -49.24 -29.40
N LEU A 44 -11.03 -50.10 -28.50
CA LEU A 44 -10.62 -49.71 -27.15
C LEU A 44 -9.37 -48.82 -27.19
N ASP A 45 -8.38 -49.23 -27.98
CA ASP A 45 -7.09 -48.54 -28.11
C ASP A 45 -7.25 -47.17 -28.76
N SER A 46 -8.09 -47.09 -29.80
CA SER A 46 -8.45 -45.81 -30.44
C SER A 46 -9.35 -44.91 -29.59
N GLY A 47 -9.80 -45.39 -28.42
CA GLY A 47 -10.64 -44.62 -27.50
C GLY A 47 -12.10 -44.50 -27.93
N LEU A 48 -12.52 -45.16 -29.02
CA LEU A 48 -13.91 -45.19 -29.49
C LEU A 48 -14.87 -45.83 -28.47
N LEU A 49 -14.34 -46.66 -27.57
CA LEU A 49 -15.08 -47.30 -26.48
C LEU A 49 -14.91 -46.58 -25.13
N LYS A 50 -14.19 -45.45 -25.08
CA LYS A 50 -14.04 -44.63 -23.88
C LYS A 50 -15.15 -43.58 -23.85
N GLY A 51 -15.69 -43.32 -22.66
CA GLY A 51 -16.66 -42.23 -22.48
C GLY A 51 -16.03 -40.86 -22.78
N SER A 52 -16.86 -39.86 -23.05
CA SER A 52 -16.40 -38.47 -23.16
C SER A 52 -15.63 -38.07 -21.91
N GLN A 53 -14.51 -37.36 -22.09
CA GLN A 53 -13.79 -36.76 -20.97
C GLN A 53 -14.76 -35.90 -20.13
N GLY A 54 -14.70 -36.03 -18.81
CA GLY A 54 -15.51 -35.22 -17.91
C GLY A 54 -15.28 -33.73 -18.15
N GLY A 55 -16.32 -32.91 -17.97
CA GLY A 55 -16.19 -31.47 -18.05
C GLY A 55 -15.12 -30.94 -17.09
N GLN A 56 -14.47 -29.84 -17.44
CA GLN A 56 -13.53 -29.16 -16.56
C GLN A 56 -14.25 -28.75 -15.26
N GLY A 57 -13.56 -28.92 -14.12
CA GLY A 57 -14.11 -28.51 -12.82
C GLY A 57 -14.41 -27.00 -12.78
N ILE A 58 -15.44 -26.61 -12.02
CA ILE A 58 -15.78 -25.20 -11.81
C ILE A 58 -14.61 -24.47 -11.11
N GLN A 59 -14.42 -23.20 -11.46
CA GLN A 59 -13.48 -22.34 -10.75
C GLN A 59 -13.90 -22.21 -9.27
N GLY A 60 -12.93 -22.27 -8.36
CA GLY A 60 -13.19 -22.04 -6.94
C GLY A 60 -13.73 -20.63 -6.68
N PRO A 61 -14.38 -20.41 -5.52
CA PRO A 61 -14.88 -19.09 -5.15
C PRO A 61 -13.75 -18.06 -5.07
N GLN A 62 -14.06 -16.81 -5.37
CA GLN A 62 -13.14 -15.70 -5.18
C GLN A 62 -12.76 -15.59 -3.68
N GLY A 63 -11.49 -15.30 -3.41
CA GLY A 63 -11.01 -15.05 -2.05
C GLY A 63 -11.64 -13.81 -1.40
N ALA A 64 -11.61 -13.75 -0.08
CA ALA A 64 -12.08 -12.58 0.67
C ALA A 64 -11.32 -11.30 0.27
N ALA A 65 -12.00 -10.15 0.32
CA ALA A 65 -11.36 -8.86 0.10
C ALA A 65 -10.30 -8.57 1.18
N GLY A 66 -9.21 -7.89 0.79
CA GLY A 66 -8.18 -7.46 1.73
C GLY A 66 -8.67 -6.39 2.71
N ILE A 67 -8.04 -6.31 3.89
CA ILE A 67 -8.31 -5.26 4.88
C ILE A 67 -7.50 -4.01 4.49
N ARG A 68 -8.13 -2.83 4.52
CA ARG A 68 -7.47 -1.53 4.31
C ARG A 68 -6.46 -1.25 5.43
N GLY A 69 -5.27 -0.76 5.07
CA GLY A 69 -4.29 -0.23 6.03
C GLY A 69 -4.69 1.10 6.69
N SER A 70 -3.89 1.53 7.69
CA SER A 70 -4.04 2.81 8.38
C SER A 70 -3.62 3.99 7.49
N GLN A 71 -4.26 5.15 7.68
CA GLN A 71 -4.03 6.37 6.89
C GLN A 71 -3.46 7.50 7.77
N TRP A 72 -2.79 8.45 7.13
CA TRP A 72 -2.46 9.75 7.73
C TRP A 72 -3.56 10.76 7.38
N TYR A 73 -4.08 11.42 8.40
CA TYR A 73 -5.01 12.53 8.32
C TYR A 73 -4.27 13.84 8.59
N SER A 74 -4.84 14.97 8.17
CA SER A 74 -4.31 16.29 8.49
C SER A 74 -5.43 17.31 8.64
N GLY A 75 -5.17 18.37 9.40
CA GLY A 75 -6.12 19.45 9.64
C GLY A 75 -5.81 20.20 10.93
N THR A 76 -6.80 20.84 11.54
CA THR A 76 -6.60 21.64 12.77
C THR A 76 -7.45 21.20 13.96
N ALA A 77 -8.37 20.25 13.76
CA ALA A 77 -9.40 19.87 14.73
C ALA A 77 -8.91 19.05 15.93
N ILE A 78 -7.89 18.19 15.74
CA ILE A 78 -7.26 17.44 16.83
C ILE A 78 -6.14 18.28 17.44
N THR A 79 -6.23 18.60 18.72
CA THR A 79 -5.35 19.56 19.42
C THR A 79 -4.91 19.06 20.80
N GLY A 80 -4.10 19.86 21.50
CA GLY A 80 -3.56 19.53 22.82
C GLY A 80 -2.32 18.63 22.77
N THR A 81 -1.74 18.36 23.94
CA THR A 81 -0.52 17.56 24.10
C THR A 81 -0.71 16.39 25.07
N SER A 82 -1.96 16.05 25.39
CA SER A 82 -2.29 14.95 26.30
C SER A 82 -1.85 13.61 25.71
N THR A 83 -1.17 12.80 26.53
CA THR A 83 -0.83 11.41 26.22
C THR A 83 -2.00 10.44 26.53
N SER A 84 -3.11 10.96 27.06
CA SER A 84 -4.32 10.18 27.34
C SER A 84 -5.29 10.21 26.16
N ALA A 85 -5.87 9.05 25.84
CA ALA A 85 -6.70 8.87 24.66
C ALA A 85 -8.00 9.69 24.72
N THR A 86 -8.16 10.64 23.78
CA THR A 86 -9.24 11.63 23.78
C THR A 86 -10.03 11.61 22.47
N VAL A 87 -11.35 11.79 22.54
CA VAL A 87 -12.23 11.88 21.35
C VAL A 87 -12.27 13.32 20.85
N PHE A 88 -12.19 13.50 19.53
CA PHE A 88 -12.34 14.80 18.87
C PHE A 88 -13.50 14.74 17.87
N THR A 89 -14.72 14.98 18.36
CA THR A 89 -15.98 14.88 17.60
C THR A 89 -16.03 15.80 16.38
N GLY A 90 -15.36 16.95 16.44
CA GLY A 90 -15.24 17.91 15.34
C GLY A 90 -14.15 17.59 14.31
N SER A 91 -13.51 16.41 14.37
CA SER A 91 -12.38 16.07 13.48
C SER A 91 -12.77 15.84 12.02
N GLY A 92 -14.04 15.55 11.72
CA GLY A 92 -14.51 15.20 10.37
C GLY A 92 -14.00 13.84 9.86
N ILE A 93 -13.27 13.08 10.69
CA ILE A 93 -12.71 11.78 10.31
C ILE A 93 -13.82 10.73 10.30
N THR A 94 -14.05 10.09 9.16
CA THR A 94 -15.13 9.10 8.98
C THR A 94 -14.74 7.69 9.40
N SER A 95 -13.45 7.30 9.28
CA SER A 95 -13.01 5.94 9.57
C SER A 95 -11.50 5.84 9.90
N ALA A 96 -11.12 6.26 11.11
CA ALA A 96 -9.80 6.05 11.67
C ALA A 96 -9.55 4.58 12.04
N LEU A 97 -8.32 4.11 11.85
CA LEU A 97 -7.86 2.80 12.31
C LEU A 97 -6.81 3.00 13.40
N VAL A 98 -6.65 2.01 14.28
CA VAL A 98 -5.56 1.99 15.26
C VAL A 98 -4.22 2.17 14.56
N ASN A 99 -3.32 2.95 15.17
CA ASN A 99 -2.05 3.40 14.60
C ASN A 99 -2.18 4.33 13.38
N GLY A 100 -3.39 4.76 13.02
CA GLY A 100 -3.60 5.89 12.11
C GLY A 100 -2.99 7.15 12.72
N GLN A 101 -2.50 8.03 11.86
CA GLN A 101 -1.78 9.23 12.26
C GLN A 101 -2.59 10.47 11.89
N TYR A 102 -2.49 11.53 12.68
CA TYR A 102 -3.08 12.83 12.36
C TYR A 102 -2.03 13.91 12.55
N PHE A 103 -1.83 14.75 11.53
CA PHE A 103 -0.95 15.91 11.60
C PHE A 103 -1.75 17.20 11.75
N ASN A 104 -1.58 17.91 12.86
CA ASN A 104 -2.14 19.23 13.04
C ASN A 104 -1.30 20.27 12.30
N THR A 105 -1.85 20.82 11.21
CA THR A 105 -1.13 21.73 10.32
C THR A 105 -0.88 23.11 10.93
N SER A 106 -1.64 23.51 11.94
CA SER A 106 -1.43 24.77 12.65
C SER A 106 -0.32 24.66 13.69
N THR A 107 -0.32 23.59 14.49
CA THR A 107 0.64 23.44 15.60
C THR A 107 1.89 22.64 15.23
N GLY A 108 1.85 21.84 14.17
CA GLY A 108 2.90 20.88 13.85
C GLY A 108 2.83 19.58 14.67
N ASN A 109 1.80 19.41 15.51
CA ASN A 109 1.67 18.23 16.35
C ASN A 109 1.20 17.01 15.55
N VAL A 110 1.69 15.83 15.91
CA VAL A 110 1.28 14.53 15.39
C VAL A 110 0.57 13.76 16.50
N TYR A 111 -0.52 13.07 16.13
CA TYR A 111 -1.34 12.27 17.02
C TYR A 111 -1.51 10.86 16.47
N VAL A 112 -1.55 9.87 17.36
CA VAL A 112 -1.79 8.46 17.02
C VAL A 112 -3.19 8.07 17.46
N CYS A 113 -3.92 7.38 16.59
CA CYS A 113 -5.23 6.81 16.89
C CYS A 113 -5.07 5.53 17.72
N MET A 114 -5.58 5.52 18.94
CA MET A 114 -5.52 4.38 19.87
C MET A 114 -6.78 3.51 19.80
N VAL A 115 -7.91 4.07 19.37
CA VAL A 115 -9.18 3.36 19.19
C VAL A 115 -9.74 3.74 17.83
N SER A 116 -10.03 2.74 16.99
CA SER A 116 -10.60 2.96 15.66
C SER A 116 -12.04 3.47 15.73
N GLY A 117 -12.47 4.17 14.68
CA GLY A 117 -13.84 4.66 14.57
C GLY A 117 -13.97 5.93 13.75
N ASN A 118 -15.19 6.47 13.72
CA ASN A 118 -15.47 7.81 13.21
C ASN A 118 -15.12 8.88 14.25
N ALA A 119 -15.35 10.16 13.94
CA ALA A 119 -15.02 11.29 14.82
C ALA A 119 -15.58 11.18 16.25
N SER A 120 -16.71 10.50 16.44
CA SER A 120 -17.35 10.33 17.75
C SER A 120 -16.82 9.15 18.56
N ALA A 121 -16.12 8.21 17.93
CA ALA A 121 -15.62 6.99 18.58
C ALA A 121 -14.09 6.92 18.61
N ALA A 122 -13.41 7.46 17.60
CA ALA A 122 -11.97 7.42 17.49
C ALA A 122 -11.31 8.21 18.62
N LYS A 123 -10.30 7.60 19.24
CA LYS A 123 -9.53 8.22 20.32
C LYS A 123 -8.09 8.45 19.91
N TRP A 124 -7.60 9.66 20.14
CA TRP A 124 -6.30 10.13 19.71
C TRP A 124 -5.42 10.52 20.88
N VAL A 125 -4.13 10.30 20.73
CA VAL A 125 -3.07 10.59 21.71
C VAL A 125 -2.01 11.44 21.05
N TYR A 126 -1.53 12.50 21.72
CA TYR A 126 -0.39 13.28 21.24
C TYR A 126 0.88 12.42 21.21
N SER A 127 1.64 12.52 20.12
CA SER A 127 2.88 11.76 19.92
C SER A 127 4.11 12.66 19.89
N ILE A 128 4.16 13.65 18.99
CA ILE A 128 5.34 14.51 18.81
C ILE A 128 4.95 15.83 18.14
N CYS A 129 5.75 16.88 18.30
CA CYS A 129 5.68 18.08 17.48
C CYS A 129 6.78 18.06 16.41
N LEU A 130 6.40 18.22 15.14
CA LEU A 130 7.33 18.28 14.00
C LEU A 130 7.71 19.70 13.62
N LYS A 131 7.07 20.73 14.20
CA LYS A 131 7.57 22.09 14.06
C LYS A 131 8.81 22.24 14.92
N VAL A 132 9.92 22.61 14.28
CA VAL A 132 11.05 23.23 14.97
C VAL A 132 10.62 24.67 15.25
N ASP A 133 10.75 25.13 16.49
CA ASP A 133 10.60 26.56 16.79
C ASP A 133 11.46 27.36 15.80
N THR A 134 10.93 28.47 15.29
CA THR A 134 11.61 29.37 14.34
C THR A 134 13.10 29.42 14.67
N GLY A 135 13.94 28.87 13.78
CA GLY A 135 15.37 28.71 14.05
C GLY A 135 15.93 30.00 14.62
N ALA A 136 16.72 29.90 15.70
CA ALA A 136 17.24 31.05 16.43
C ALA A 136 17.65 32.15 15.46
N THR A 137 17.07 33.35 15.60
CA THR A 137 17.46 34.51 14.82
C THR A 137 18.98 34.58 14.85
N GLY A 138 19.63 34.49 13.68
CA GLY A 138 21.08 34.52 13.59
C GLY A 138 21.62 35.69 14.40
N THR A 139 22.73 35.49 15.12
CA THR A 139 23.36 36.56 15.90
C THR A 139 23.48 37.81 15.03
N ALA A 140 23.08 38.97 15.55
CA ALA A 140 23.30 40.23 14.85
C ALA A 140 24.75 40.28 14.36
N GLY A 141 24.94 40.64 13.08
CA GLY A 141 26.28 40.77 12.52
C GLY A 141 27.12 41.75 13.35
N PRO A 142 28.46 41.63 13.34
CA PRO A 142 29.31 42.57 14.06
C PRO A 142 28.98 44.01 13.63
N THR A 143 28.94 44.93 14.60
CA THR A 143 28.85 46.36 14.32
C THR A 143 29.95 46.74 13.33
N GLY A 144 29.60 47.44 12.25
CA GLY A 144 30.59 47.92 11.28
C GLY A 144 31.69 48.75 11.95
N ALA A 145 32.89 48.72 11.39
CA ALA A 145 33.99 49.54 11.89
C ALA A 145 33.57 51.02 11.96
N THR A 146 33.94 51.70 13.05
CA THR A 146 33.81 53.16 13.14
C THR A 146 34.51 53.79 11.94
N GLY A 147 33.83 54.69 11.23
CA GLY A 147 34.42 55.39 10.10
C GLY A 147 35.69 56.16 10.51
N PRO A 148 36.60 56.45 9.58
CA PRO A 148 37.79 57.25 9.87
C PRO A 148 37.37 58.59 10.48
N GLN A 149 38.13 59.07 11.48
CA GLN A 149 37.97 60.42 11.99
C GLN A 149 38.11 61.41 10.82
N GLY A 150 37.18 62.36 10.71
CA GLY A 150 37.25 63.40 9.68
C GLY A 150 38.55 64.21 9.78
N PRO A 151 39.01 64.85 8.69
CA PRO A 151 40.20 65.69 8.72
C PRO A 151 40.05 66.78 9.79
N ALA A 152 41.16 67.13 10.44
CA ALA A 152 41.18 68.27 11.35
C ALA A 152 40.72 69.54 10.61
N GLY A 153 39.82 70.31 11.23
CA GLY A 153 39.36 71.58 10.67
C GLY A 153 40.50 72.57 10.48
N ALA A 154 40.37 73.49 9.53
CA ALA A 154 41.37 74.53 9.29
C ALA A 154 41.56 75.40 10.54
N SER A 155 42.78 75.47 11.05
CA SER A 155 43.10 76.32 12.19
C SER A 155 43.57 77.70 11.75
N ILE A 156 43.20 78.73 12.50
CA ILE A 156 43.71 80.08 12.28
C ILE A 156 45.12 80.18 12.87
N LYS A 157 46.08 80.66 12.07
CA LYS A 157 47.46 80.93 12.48
C LYS A 157 47.76 82.43 12.42
N VAL A 158 48.55 82.93 13.37
CA VAL A 158 49.04 84.32 13.40
C VAL A 158 50.58 84.32 13.43
N GLY A 159 51.19 85.11 12.55
CA GLY A 159 52.65 85.25 12.39
C GLY A 159 52.99 86.13 11.19
N THR A 160 54.27 86.38 10.95
CA THR A 160 54.75 87.17 9.80
C THR A 160 54.80 86.38 8.50
N ASP A 161 54.72 85.05 8.56
CA ASP A 161 54.60 84.15 7.41
C ASP A 161 53.76 82.89 7.77
N TYR A 162 53.29 82.17 6.75
CA TYR A 162 52.38 81.01 6.91
C TYR A 162 53.07 79.77 7.52
N ALA A 163 54.38 79.61 7.30
CA ALA A 163 55.12 78.43 7.73
C ALA A 163 55.45 78.48 9.24
N SER A 164 55.76 79.68 9.75
CA SER A 164 56.14 79.93 11.15
C SER A 164 54.99 80.38 12.05
N GLY A 165 53.82 80.67 11.49
CA GLY A 165 52.65 81.15 12.24
C GLY A 165 52.18 80.20 13.35
N THR A 166 51.85 80.77 14.51
CA THR A 166 51.36 80.03 15.69
C THR A 166 49.85 79.90 15.64
N GLN A 167 49.32 78.74 16.02
CA GLN A 167 47.88 78.47 16.03
C GLN A 167 47.18 79.20 17.19
N VAL A 168 46.07 79.87 16.91
CA VAL A 168 45.29 80.63 17.93
C VAL A 168 43.82 80.21 17.95
N LYS A 169 43.18 80.27 19.13
CA LYS A 169 41.72 80.14 19.25
C LYS A 169 41.09 81.51 19.03
N LEU A 170 40.20 81.64 18.03
CA LEU A 170 39.44 82.86 17.76
C LEU A 170 38.04 82.75 18.39
N PHE A 171 37.61 83.79 19.11
CA PHE A 171 36.24 83.94 19.60
C PHE A 171 35.62 85.19 18.98
N LEU A 172 34.49 85.03 18.28
CA LEU A 172 33.71 86.13 17.72
C LEU A 172 32.39 86.22 18.49
N LYS A 173 32.11 87.37 19.08
CA LYS A 173 30.82 87.66 19.71
C LYS A 173 29.97 88.47 18.73
N THR A 174 28.84 87.94 18.31
CA THR A 174 27.83 88.71 17.57
C THR A 174 27.02 89.56 18.52
N ILE A 175 26.63 90.76 18.07
CA ILE A 175 25.66 91.63 18.73
C ILE A 175 24.30 91.41 18.08
#